data_AF-A0A4Y7U2Y7-F1
#
_entry.id   AF-A0A4Y7U2Y7-F1
#
_cell.length_a   1.000
_cell.length_b   1.000
_cell.length_c   1.000
_cell.angle_alpha   90.00
_cell.angle_beta   90.00
_cell.angle_gamma   90.00
#
_symmetry.space_group_name_H-M   'P 1'
#
loop_
_entity.id
_entity.type
_entity.pdbx_description
1 polymer ?
#
loop_
_entity_poly.entity_id
_entity_poly.type
_entity_poly.pdbx_seq_one_letter_code
_entity_poly.pdbx_strand_id
1 'polypeptide(L)' 'MYKHILFDLDNTLLDFNAGEREGIMAVFESEGIVFNDLNFKQYQEINKRLWLELEQGKVSK' A
#
# COMPACT_ATOMS: atom_id res chain seq x y z
N MET A 1 34.20 -6.19 4.92
CA MET A 1 33.06 -6.32 5.85
C MET A 1 32.29 -5.01 5.83
N TYR A 2 30.98 -5.05 5.60
CA TYR A 2 30.14 -3.84 5.62
C TYR A 2 29.83 -3.43 7.07
N LYS A 3 29.88 -2.13 7.37
CA LYS A 3 29.59 -1.57 8.71
C LYS A 3 28.11 -1.25 8.92
N HIS A 4 27.40 -0.97 7.82
CA HIS A 4 25.98 -0.63 7.83
C HIS A 4 25.30 -1.36 6.67
N ILE A 5 24.10 -1.85 6.93
CA ILE A 5 23.20 -2.41 5.93
C ILE A 5 21.87 -1.71 6.13
N LEU A 6 21.32 -1.18 5.03
CA LEU A 6 20.04 -0.52 5.01
C LEU A 6 19.07 -1.47 4.32
N PHE A 7 18.03 -1.87 5.05
CA PHE A 7 16.93 -2.64 4.50
C PHE A 7 15.75 -1.70 4.31
N ASP A 8 15.12 -1.84 3.16
CA ASP A 8 13.74 -1.42 3.02
C ASP A 8 12.84 -2.30 3.91
N LEU A 9 11.66 -1.80 4.26
CA LEU A 9 10.74 -2.50 5.13
C LEU A 9 9.75 -3.35 4.33
N ASP A 10 9.00 -2.68 3.45
CA ASP A 10 7.85 -3.24 2.78
C ASP A 10 8.27 -4.21 1.67
N ASN A 11 7.76 -5.44 1.73
CA ASN A 11 8.13 -6.52 0.82
C ASN A 11 9.64 -6.84 0.78
N THR A 12 10.40 -6.35 1.77
CA THR A 12 11.82 -6.69 2.00
C THR A 12 11.98 -7.42 3.33
N LEU A 13 11.47 -6.86 4.42
CA LEU A 13 11.44 -7.51 5.74
C LEU A 13 10.03 -7.98 6.12
N LEU A 14 9.00 -7.26 5.70
CA LEU A 14 7.60 -7.55 6.02
C LEU A 14 6.81 -7.87 4.74
N ASP A 15 5.80 -8.74 4.87
CA ASP A 15 4.83 -8.95 3.79
C ASP A 15 3.78 -7.83 3.84
N PHE A 16 4.10 -6.73 3.16
CA PHE A 16 3.20 -5.58 3.08
C PHE A 16 1.93 -5.93 2.30
N ASN A 17 2.03 -6.80 1.28
CA ASN A 17 0.88 -7.14 0.44
C ASN A 17 -0.19 -7.89 1.24
N ALA A 18 0.21 -8.80 2.13
CA ALA A 18 -0.71 -9.47 3.04
C ALA A 18 -1.36 -8.45 4.00
N GLY A 19 -0.57 -7.54 4.58
CA GLY A 19 -1.06 -6.50 5.47
C GLY A 19 -2.02 -5.52 4.78
N GLU A 20 -1.70 -5.08 3.57
CA GLU A 20 -2.54 -4.20 2.74
C GLU A 20 -3.90 -4.84 2.48
N ARG A 21 -3.90 -6.12 2.07
CA ARG A 21 -5.14 -6.82 1.76
C ARG A 21 -6.08 -6.88 2.97
N GLU A 22 -5.56 -7.28 4.13
CA GLU A 22 -6.36 -7.39 5.36
C GLU A 22 -6.81 -6.01 5.85
N GLY A 23 -5.94 -5.01 5.81
CA GLY A 23 -6.26 -3.65 6.24
C GLY A 23 -7.33 -3.00 5.37
N ILE A 24 -7.21 -3.10 4.05
CA ILE A 24 -8.18 -2.51 3.12
C ILE A 24 -9.50 -3.27 3.12
N MET A 25 -9.48 -4.58 3.31
CA MET A 25 -10.70 -5.36 3.54
C MET A 25 -11.47 -4.82 4.75
N ALA A 26 -10.80 -4.63 5.89
CA ALA A 26 -11.44 -4.09 7.09
C ALA A 26 -12.00 -2.67 6.90
N VAL A 27 -11.27 -1.79 6.19
CA VAL A 27 -11.75 -0.43 5.87
C VAL A 27 -12.95 -0.46 4.93
N PHE A 28 -12.94 -1.31 3.91
CA PHE A 28 -14.07 -1.43 3.00
C PHE A 28 -15.31 -1.91 3.74
N GLU A 29 -15.17 -2.93 4.59
CA GLU A 29 -16.27 -3.43 5.42
C GLU A 29 -16.82 -2.35 6.36
N SER A 30 -15.98 -1.53 6.99
CA SER A 30 -16.43 -0.45 7.88
C SER A 30 -17.19 0.65 7.16
N GLU A 31 -16.86 0.90 5.89
CA GLU A 31 -17.52 1.91 5.04
C GLU A 31 -18.70 1.33 4.23
N GLY A 32 -19.06 0.06 4.43
CA GLY A 32 -20.14 -0.61 3.71
C GLY A 32 -19.82 -0.89 2.23
N ILE A 33 -18.54 -0.90 1.87
CA ILE A 33 -18.03 -1.23 0.53
C ILE A 33 -17.77 -2.73 0.46
N VAL A 34 -18.26 -3.38 -0.59
CA VAL A 34 -17.98 -4.82 -0.80
C VAL A 34 -16.51 -5.02 -1.13
N PHE A 35 -15.81 -5.83 -0.34
CA PHE A 35 -14.48 -6.29 -0.68
C PHE A 35 -14.55 -7.37 -1.77
N ASN A 36 -13.97 -7.07 -2.94
CA ASN A 36 -13.79 -7.99 -4.05
C ASN A 36 -12.58 -7.57 -4.88
N ASP A 37 -12.13 -8.44 -5.78
CA ASP A 37 -10.92 -8.21 -6.57
C ASP A 37 -11.01 -6.96 -7.47
N LEU A 38 -12.21 -6.59 -7.94
CA LEU A 38 -12.41 -5.39 -8.75
C LEU A 38 -12.16 -4.13 -7.92
N ASN A 39 -12.80 -4.01 -6.77
CA ASN A 39 -12.69 -2.85 -5.87
C ASN A 39 -11.27 -2.77 -5.27
N PHE A 40 -10.69 -3.91 -4.91
CA PHE A 40 -9.32 -3.96 -4.40
C PHE A 40 -8.31 -3.51 -5.47
N LYS A 41 -8.47 -3.98 -6.72
CA LYS A 41 -7.62 -3.54 -7.83
C LYS A 41 -7.76 -2.04 -8.12
N GLN A 42 -8.99 -1.50 -8.08
CA GLN A 42 -9.21 -0.06 -8.24
C GLN A 42 -8.52 0.74 -7.14
N TYR A 43 -8.62 0.29 -5.88
CA TYR A 43 -7.87 0.89 -4.78
C TYR A 43 -6.35 0.85 -5.06
N GLN A 44 -5.80 -0.30 -5.48
CA GLN A 44 -4.36 -0.43 -5.76
C GLN A 44 -3.88 0.51 -6.87
N GLU A 45 -4.66 0.67 -7.94
CA GLU A 45 -4.35 1.60 -9.03
C GLU A 45 -4.31 3.06 -8.55
N ILE A 46 -5.29 3.45 -7.72
CA ILE A 46 -5.35 4.79 -7.12
C ILE A 46 -4.18 5.00 -6.15
N ASN A 47 -3.96 4.06 -5.23
CA ASN A 47 -2.91 4.11 -4.22
C ASN A 47 -1.53 4.25 -4.88
N LYS A 48 -1.25 3.42 -5.89
CA LYS A 48 0.02 3.46 -6.63
C LYS A 48 0.25 4.80 -7.33
N ARG A 49 -0.79 5.38 -7.95
CA ARG A 49 -0.68 6.71 -8.58
C ARG A 49 -0.34 7.78 -7.55
N LEU A 50 -1.02 7.77 -6.40
CA LEU A 50 -0.79 8.77 -5.35
C LEU A 50 0.63 8.66 -4.76
N TRP A 51 1.14 7.45 -4.55
CA TRP A 51 2.53 7.25 -4.15
C TRP A 51 3.52 7.83 -5.16
N LEU A 52 3.31 7.58 -6.45
CA LEU A 52 4.16 8.15 -7.50
C LEU A 52 4.10 9.69 -7.53
N GLU A 53 2.93 10.27 -7.34
CA GLU A 53 2.78 11.73 -7.25
C GLU A 53 3.48 12.31 -6.02
N LEU A 54 3.42 11.60 -4.88
CA LEU A 54 4.09 11.98 -3.64
C LEU A 54 5.61 11.95 -3.80
N GLU A 55 6.15 10.87 -4.37
CA GLU A 55 7.59 10.72 -4.66
C GLU A 55 8.11 11.82 -5.61
N GLN A 56 7.24 12.30 -6.50
CA GLN A 56 7.56 13.41 -7.42
C GLN A 56 7.33 14.80 -6.80
N GLY A 57 6.88 14.88 -5.54
CA GLY A 57 6.58 16.13 -4.85
C GLY A 57 5.37 16.89 -5.44
N LYS A 58 4.50 16.20 -6.19
CA LYS A 58 3.32 16.79 -6.83
C LYS A 58 2.12 16.91 -5.89
N VAL A 59 2.06 16.06 -4.87
CA VAL A 59 1.05 16.10 -3.81
C VAL A 59 1.75 16.21 -2.46
N SER A 60 1.12 16.91 -1.51
CA SER A 60 1.58 16.97 -0.12
C SER A 60 0.85 15.94 0.73
N LYS A 61 1.51 15.50 1.80
CA LYS A 61 0.92 14.67 2.84
C LYS A 61 -0.11 15.43 3.66
#